data_AF-X1P8W3-F1
#
_entry.id   AF-X1P8W3-F1
#
_cell.length_a   1.000
_cell.length_b   1.000
_cell.length_c   1.000
_cell.angle_alpha   90.00
_cell.angle_beta   90.00
_cell.angle_gamma   90.00
#
_symmetry.space_group_name_H-M   'P 1'
#
loop_
_entity.id
_entity.type
_entity.pdbx_description
1 polymer ?
#
loop_
_entity_poly.entity_id
_entity_poly.type
_entity_poly.pdbx_seq_one_letter_code
_entity_poly.pdbx_strand_id
1 'polypeptide(L)' 'LPSEEVKEFGQSFDFLNLLINTRLPVPTEELVAASLRQMSQAYEDPRAFLVAAGKELAILLSGNLNQLKAILGRIKL' A
#
# COMPACT_ATOMS: atom_id res chain seq x y z
N LEU A 1 -5.72 -8.56 -19.45
CA LEU A 1 -4.85 -7.34 -19.55
C LEU A 1 -4.21 -7.13 -18.17
N PRO A 2 -2.95 -6.68 -18.04
CA PRO A 2 -2.24 -6.58 -16.75
C PRO A 2 -3.00 -5.86 -15.60
N SER A 3 -4.02 -5.05 -15.94
CA SER A 3 -4.94 -4.45 -14.96
C SER A 3 -5.81 -5.49 -14.21
N GLU A 4 -6.29 -6.55 -14.86
CA GLU A 4 -7.08 -7.60 -14.19
C GLU A 4 -6.24 -8.40 -13.20
N GLU A 5 -5.00 -8.72 -13.55
CA GLU A 5 -4.07 -9.42 -12.67
C GLU A 5 -3.70 -8.57 -11.45
N VAL A 6 -3.49 -7.25 -11.64
CA VAL A 6 -3.27 -6.31 -10.53
C VAL A 6 -4.52 -6.16 -9.66
N LYS A 7 -5.72 -6.22 -10.24
CA LYS A 7 -6.97 -6.25 -9.49
C LYS A 7 -7.09 -7.52 -8.65
N GLU A 8 -6.87 -8.69 -9.24
CA GLU A 8 -6.92 -9.97 -8.50
C GLU A 8 -5.88 -10.02 -7.39
N PHE A 9 -4.62 -9.65 -7.68
CA PHE A 9 -3.55 -9.62 -6.69
C PHE A 9 -3.84 -8.62 -5.55
N GLY A 10 -4.35 -7.44 -5.88
CA GLY A 10 -4.66 -6.40 -4.89
C GLY A 10 -5.94 -6.61 -4.09
N GLN A 11 -6.70 -7.69 -4.32
CA GLN A 11 -7.82 -8.06 -3.42
C GLN A 11 -7.34 -8.46 -2.03
N SER A 12 -6.13 -9.02 -1.92
CA SER A 12 -5.45 -9.23 -0.65
C SER A 12 -4.35 -8.19 -0.45
N PHE A 13 -4.23 -7.69 0.78
CA PHE A 13 -3.16 -6.80 1.20
C PHE A 13 -1.99 -7.53 1.87
N ASP A 14 -1.93 -8.87 1.80
CA ASP A 14 -0.88 -9.67 2.42
C ASP A 14 0.54 -9.27 1.96
N PHE A 15 0.67 -8.76 0.73
CA PHE A 15 1.93 -8.27 0.19
C PHE A 15 2.51 -7.09 0.97
N LEU A 16 1.68 -6.33 1.70
CA LEU A 16 2.15 -5.23 2.54
C LEU A 16 3.05 -5.75 3.67
N ASN A 17 2.77 -6.92 4.22
CA ASN A 17 3.65 -7.55 5.21
C ASN A 17 5.03 -7.86 4.63
N LEU A 18 5.09 -8.32 3.37
CA LEU A 18 6.37 -8.56 2.69
C LEU A 18 7.14 -7.24 2.53
N LEU A 19 6.49 -6.21 1.98
CA LEU A 19 7.14 -4.92 1.74
C LEU A 19 7.65 -4.28 3.04
N ILE A 20 6.84 -4.30 4.11
CA ILE A 20 7.19 -3.71 5.42
C ILE A 20 8.42 -4.38 6.03
N ASN A 21 8.52 -5.71 5.92
CA ASN A 21 9.59 -6.47 6.55
C ASN A 21 10.85 -6.60 5.68
N THR A 22 10.79 -6.20 4.41
CA THR A 22 11.95 -6.27 3.51
C THR A 22 12.94 -5.16 3.84
N ARG A 23 14.23 -5.52 3.99
CA ARG A 23 15.32 -4.55 4.10
C ARG A 23 15.91 -4.28 2.72
N LEU A 24 15.62 -3.11 2.18
CA LEU A 24 16.18 -2.64 0.91
C LEU A 24 16.98 -1.36 1.14
N PRO A 25 17.90 -0.99 0.23
CA PRO A 25 18.60 0.30 0.28
C PRO A 25 17.69 1.50 -0.07
N VAL A 26 16.37 1.33 -0.01
CA VAL A 26 15.35 2.37 -0.24
C VAL A 26 14.42 2.45 0.97
N PRO A 27 13.85 3.62 1.26
CA PRO A 27 12.88 3.76 2.35
C PRO A 27 11.66 2.88 2.09
N THR A 28 11.37 1.97 3.01
CA THR A 28 10.22 1.06 2.94
C THR A 28 8.90 1.83 2.77
N GLU A 29 8.78 3.00 3.40
CA GLU A 29 7.57 3.82 3.34
C GLU A 29 7.33 4.38 1.93
N GLU A 30 8.40 4.72 1.23
CA GLU A 30 8.34 5.21 -0.15
C GLU A 30 7.97 4.10 -1.11
N LEU A 31 8.55 2.92 -0.92
CA LEU A 31 8.24 1.74 -1.72
C LEU A 31 6.76 1.34 -1.57
N VAL A 32 6.27 1.20 -0.34
CA VAL A 32 4.85 0.87 -0.07
C VAL A 32 3.92 1.91 -0.68
N ALA A 33 4.20 3.21 -0.48
CA ALA A 33 3.35 4.26 -1.03
C ALA A 33 3.36 4.28 -2.57
N ALA A 34 4.51 4.06 -3.21
CA ALA A 34 4.62 3.99 -4.66
C ALA A 34 3.85 2.80 -5.24
N SER A 35 3.98 1.61 -4.65
CA SER A 35 3.23 0.42 -5.05
C SER A 35 1.72 0.65 -4.95
N LEU A 36 1.24 1.20 -3.83
CA LEU A 36 -0.19 1.46 -3.65
C LEU A 36 -0.74 2.49 -4.65
N ARG A 37 0.00 3.56 -4.95
CA ARG A 37 -0.40 4.54 -5.98
C ARG A 37 -0.42 3.94 -7.38
N GLN A 38 0.49 3.02 -7.69
CA GLN A 38 0.49 2.35 -8.99
C GLN A 38 -0.68 1.38 -9.10
N MET A 39 -0.92 0.57 -8.07
CA MET A 39 -2.01 -0.41 -8.05
C MET A 39 -3.38 0.27 -8.07
N SER A 40 -3.55 1.40 -7.38
CA SER A 40 -4.83 2.12 -7.35
C SER A 40 -5.31 2.54 -8.75
N GLN A 41 -4.40 2.76 -9.71
CA GLN A 41 -4.75 3.10 -11.09
C GLN A 41 -5.43 1.94 -11.85
N ALA A 42 -5.32 0.71 -11.37
CA ALA A 42 -6.00 -0.43 -11.95
C ALA A 42 -7.47 -0.52 -11.52
N TYR A 43 -7.87 0.14 -10.42
CA TYR A 43 -9.23 0.06 -9.85
C TYR A 43 -10.14 1.17 -10.39
N GLU A 44 -11.44 0.89 -10.48
CA GLU A 44 -12.44 1.88 -10.92
C GLU A 44 -12.60 3.04 -9.92
N ASP A 45 -12.43 2.75 -8.62
CA ASP A 45 -12.34 3.76 -7.57
C ASP A 45 -10.96 3.67 -6.87
N PRO A 46 -9.95 4.40 -7.38
CA PRO A 46 -8.63 4.45 -6.78
C PRO A 46 -8.65 4.91 -5.32
N ARG A 47 -9.58 5.80 -4.96
CA ARG A 47 -9.66 6.33 -3.60
C ARG A 47 -10.21 5.29 -2.63
N ALA A 48 -11.23 4.54 -3.03
CA ALA A 48 -11.74 3.43 -2.22
C ALA A 48 -10.66 2.37 -1.97
N PHE A 49 -9.87 2.03 -3.01
CA PHE A 49 -8.73 1.13 -2.86
C PHE A 49 -7.70 1.66 -1.85
N LEU A 50 -7.29 2.93 -1.97
CA LEU A 50 -6.32 3.53 -1.05
C LEU A 50 -6.84 3.64 0.40
N VAL A 51 -8.15 3.85 0.58
CA VAL A 51 -8.78 3.82 1.91
C VAL A 51 -8.74 2.42 2.51
N ALA A 52 -9.03 1.38 1.72
CA ALA A 52 -8.94 0.00 2.17
C ALA A 52 -7.49 -0.37 2.56
N ALA A 53 -6.52 -0.04 1.70
CA ALA A 53 -5.10 -0.26 1.98
C ALA A 53 -4.64 0.50 3.25
N GLY A 54 -5.10 1.73 3.44
CA GLY A 54 -4.79 2.53 4.63
C GLY A 54 -5.33 1.92 5.93
N LYS A 55 -6.52 1.29 5.89
CA LYS A 55 -7.08 0.56 7.03
C LYS A 55 -6.24 -0.66 7.37
N GLU A 56 -5.81 -1.42 6.38
CA GLU A 56 -4.94 -2.58 6.60
C GLU A 56 -3.60 -2.16 7.20
N LEU A 57 -2.96 -1.12 6.64
CA LEU A 57 -1.72 -0.57 7.19
C LEU A 57 -1.86 -0.14 8.66
N ALA A 58 -3.02 0.38 9.06
CA ALA A 58 -3.27 0.76 10.45
C ALA A 58 -3.29 -0.44 11.41
N ILE A 59 -3.73 -1.61 10.92
CA ILE A 59 -3.67 -2.87 11.68
C ILE A 59 -2.22 -3.34 11.78
N LEU A 60 -1.54 -3.44 10.62
CA LEU A 60 -0.16 -3.95 10.54
C LEU A 60 0.85 -3.08 11.31
N LEU A 61 0.68 -1.76 11.27
CA LEU A 61 1.58 -0.78 11.89
C LEU A 61 0.99 -0.17 13.17
N SER A 62 0.05 -0.85 13.83
CA SER A 62 -0.56 -0.40 15.08
C SER A 62 0.48 -0.09 16.17
N GLY A 63 1.60 -0.82 16.20
CA GLY A 63 2.76 -0.57 17.08
C GLY A 63 3.76 0.48 16.59
N ASN A 64 3.63 0.98 15.34
CA ASN A 64 4.55 1.94 14.73
C ASN A 64 3.81 3.06 13.98
N LEU A 65 3.11 3.91 14.74
CA LEU A 65 2.29 4.99 14.18
C LEU A 65 3.08 6.05 13.39
N ASN A 66 4.37 6.21 13.68
CA ASN A 66 5.23 7.13 12.92
C ASN A 66 5.43 6.64 11.49
N GLN A 67 5.70 5.35 11.32
CA GLN A 67 5.82 4.72 10.02
C GLN A 67 4.49 4.74 9.25
N LEU A 68 3.38 4.46 9.95
CA LEU A 68 2.04 4.57 9.36
C LEU A 68 1.78 5.99 8.81
N LYS A 69 2.02 7.03 9.62
CA LYS A 69 1.87 8.43 9.18
C LYS A 69 2.77 8.77 7.99
N ALA A 70 4.00 8.25 7.99
CA ALA A 70 4.95 8.45 6.91
C ALA A 70 4.44 7.85 5.59
N ILE A 71 3.87 6.64 5.61
CA ILE A 71 3.28 6.01 4.43
C ILE A 71 2.04 6.80 3.99
N LEU A 72 1.07 7.01 4.90
CA LEU A 72 -0.20 7.72 4.60
C LEU A 72 0.03 9.12 4.00
N GLY A 73 1.06 9.84 4.46
CA GLY A 73 1.43 11.15 3.91
C GLY A 73 1.90 11.12 2.46
N ARG A 74 2.40 9.97 1.98
CA ARG A 74 2.95 9.77 0.63
C ARG A 74 1.95 9.16 -0.36
N ILE A 75 0.91 8.48 0.10
CA ILE A 75 -0.11 7.84 -0.77
C ILE A 75 -1.18 8.82 -1.30
N LYS A 76 -1.04 10.12 -1.05
CA LYS A 76 -1.96 11.13 -1.58
C LYS A 76 -2.02 11.04 -3.10
N LEU A 77 -3.26 11.06 -3.62
CA LEU A 77 -3.57 11.22 -5.04
C LEU A 77 -3.08 12.59 -5.53
#